data_AF-A0A522BVW4-F1
#
_entry.id   AF-A0A522BVW4-F1
#
_cell.length_a   1.000
_cell.length_b   1.000
_cell.length_c   1.000
_cell.angle_alpha   90.00
_cell.angle_beta   90.00
_cell.angle_gamma   90.00
#
_symmetry.space_group_name_H-M   'P 1'
#
loop_
_entity.id
_entity.type
_entity.pdbx_description
1 polymer ?
#
loop_
_entity_poly.entity_id
_entity_poly.type
_entity_poly.pdbx_seq_one_letter_code
_entity_poly.pdbx_strand_id
1 'polypeptide(L)'
;VALARLVGDRMGVVLRDDRAHAAQLRDRGSLALLAEASELFAGTLDVTLAGTLAAQLVVPRFATWSAVYLQEEHGPRLAAGTHRDETASGELREVLVGRATCGVVDDLMGSLGDQPVLVPLRDVPAELVAGIGEILAVPLVARRRLLGLLLVGRTTGTGYARDDTGLLLDLARRAALAVDNARLYEERTAIAQALQSSLLPPALPIAEHVEFGARYAAAGEGNEVGGDFYDVFEIPDGRWAVAIGDVCGKGPEAAAITGLARNVLRLLTREGTPPPAVLRRLNNAILDLGDRGRFCTAILATVEPTASGLLVCLSAAGHPPPVLVTADGRASLVGTSGSLLGVFEDVQVAGDEIVLEPGDTLVFYTDGVTERRSGDRMFAEESLLALCTAAAGSSADSFAGQIEQSVRDFSAEQSRDDLAVLVVRASG
;
A
#
# COMPACT_ATOMS: atom_id res chain seq x y z
N VAL A 1 -22.38 71.86 32.42
CA VAL A 1 -22.14 71.48 30.99
C VAL A 1 -20.68 71.07 30.74
N ALA A 2 -19.67 71.80 31.23
CA ALA A 2 -18.25 71.45 31.01
C ALA A 2 -17.79 70.12 31.64
N LEU A 3 -18.23 69.79 32.86
CA LEU A 3 -17.87 68.52 33.53
C LEU A 3 -18.43 67.27 32.82
N ALA A 4 -19.62 67.37 32.24
CA ALA A 4 -20.27 66.27 31.53
C ALA A 4 -19.58 65.93 30.19
N ARG A 5 -19.01 66.94 29.50
CA ARG A 5 -18.18 66.71 28.30
C ARG A 5 -16.85 66.04 28.62
N LEU A 6 -16.20 66.44 29.71
CA LEU A 6 -14.91 65.86 30.12
C LEU A 6 -15.04 64.38 30.55
N VAL A 7 -16.13 64.02 31.23
CA VAL A 7 -16.44 62.62 31.59
C VAL A 7 -16.79 61.81 30.34
N GLY A 8 -17.54 62.38 29.38
CA GLY A 8 -17.85 61.75 28.10
C GLY A 8 -16.61 61.45 27.25
N ASP A 9 -15.66 62.38 27.15
CA ASP A 9 -14.41 62.19 26.40
C ASP A 9 -13.49 61.15 27.05
N ARG A 10 -13.42 61.13 28.39
CA ARG A 10 -12.58 60.18 29.15
C ARG A 10 -13.15 58.76 29.13
N MET A 11 -14.47 58.60 29.16
CA MET A 11 -15.13 57.30 28.93
C MET A 11 -15.00 56.85 27.46
N GLY A 12 -15.00 57.78 26.51
CA GLY A 12 -14.80 57.49 25.09
C GLY A 12 -13.39 56.97 24.76
N VAL A 13 -12.36 57.44 25.47
CA VAL A 13 -10.97 56.96 25.32
C VAL A 13 -10.79 55.56 25.95
N VAL A 14 -11.30 55.33 27.17
CA VAL A 14 -11.23 54.01 27.82
C VAL A 14 -11.96 52.94 27.00
N LEU A 15 -13.15 53.24 26.48
CA LEU A 15 -13.89 52.32 25.61
C LEU A 15 -13.22 52.08 24.25
N ARG A 16 -12.37 52.99 23.77
CA ARG A 16 -11.58 52.80 22.53
C ARG A 16 -10.35 51.93 22.78
N ASP A 17 -9.65 52.15 23.89
CA ASP A 17 -8.49 51.35 24.27
C ASP A 17 -8.89 49.90 24.61
N ASP A 18 -9.99 49.69 25.33
CA ASP A 18 -10.51 48.35 25.62
C ASP A 18 -10.91 47.59 24.34
N ARG A 19 -11.48 48.30 23.35
CA ARG A 19 -11.82 47.71 22.04
C ARG A 19 -10.58 47.38 21.21
N ALA A 20 -9.56 48.24 21.22
CA ALA A 20 -8.31 48.00 20.52
C ALA A 20 -7.54 46.82 21.15
N HIS A 21 -7.50 46.72 22.47
CA HIS A 21 -6.86 45.62 23.19
C HIS A 21 -7.60 44.29 22.96
N ALA A 22 -8.94 44.30 23.00
CA ALA A 22 -9.75 43.13 22.67
C ALA A 22 -9.58 42.68 21.22
N ALA A 23 -9.42 43.62 20.27
CA ALA A 23 -9.14 43.31 18.86
C ALA A 23 -7.75 42.67 18.68
N GLN A 24 -6.71 43.20 19.34
CA GLN A 24 -5.35 42.63 19.30
C GLN A 24 -5.27 41.23 19.92
N LEU A 25 -5.97 40.99 21.03
CA LEU A 25 -6.04 39.66 21.65
C LEU A 25 -6.77 38.65 20.75
N ARG A 26 -7.83 39.08 20.06
CA ARG A 26 -8.54 38.25 19.06
C ARG A 26 -7.63 37.90 17.88
N ASP A 27 -6.91 38.86 17.34
CA ASP A 27 -6.02 38.64 16.19
C ASP A 27 -4.89 37.65 16.51
N ARG A 28 -4.25 37.80 17.68
CA ARG A 28 -3.26 36.83 18.18
C ARG A 28 -3.84 35.43 18.37
N GLY A 29 -5.04 35.33 18.97
CA GLY A 29 -5.72 34.04 19.17
C GLY A 29 -6.16 33.38 17.86
N SER A 30 -6.35 34.14 16.79
CA SER A 30 -6.68 33.63 15.46
C SER A 30 -5.44 33.12 14.71
N LEU A 31 -4.32 33.87 14.77
CA LEU A 31 -3.05 33.44 14.20
C LEU A 31 -2.52 32.15 14.87
N ALA A 32 -2.64 32.06 16.20
CA ALA A 32 -2.25 30.86 16.94
C ALA A 32 -3.05 29.63 16.49
N LEU A 33 -4.37 29.76 16.34
CA LEU A 33 -5.24 28.69 15.85
C LEU A 33 -4.88 28.25 14.43
N LEU A 34 -4.61 29.21 13.53
CA LEU A 34 -4.21 28.88 12.16
C LEU A 34 -2.84 28.20 12.10
N ALA A 35 -1.92 28.56 12.99
CA ALA A 35 -0.63 27.89 13.11
C ALA A 35 -0.79 26.45 13.61
N GLU A 36 -1.52 26.24 14.70
CA GLU A 36 -1.83 24.92 15.26
C GLU A 36 -2.54 24.02 14.23
N ALA A 37 -3.56 24.56 13.55
CA ALA A 37 -4.23 23.85 12.47
C ALA A 37 -3.25 23.44 11.35
N SER A 38 -2.31 24.31 10.98
CA SER A 38 -1.32 24.01 9.94
C SER A 38 -0.38 22.88 10.37
N GLU A 39 0.06 22.87 11.64
CA GLU A 39 0.91 21.79 12.18
C GLU A 39 0.18 20.45 12.22
N LEU A 40 -1.06 20.44 12.73
CA LEU A 40 -1.89 19.22 12.78
C LEU A 40 -2.17 18.66 11.38
N PHE A 41 -2.49 19.54 10.42
CA PHE A 41 -2.76 19.14 9.05
C PHE A 41 -1.50 18.71 8.28
N ALA A 42 -0.33 19.27 8.58
CA ALA A 42 0.92 18.85 7.95
C ALA A 42 1.34 17.43 8.35
N GLY A 43 0.96 16.97 9.55
CA GLY A 43 1.29 15.64 10.06
C GLY A 43 0.34 14.52 9.63
N THR A 44 -0.77 14.81 8.95
CA THR A 44 -1.77 13.79 8.58
C THR A 44 -1.69 13.41 7.10
N LEU A 45 -1.59 12.11 6.83
CA LEU A 45 -1.69 11.53 5.48
C LEU A 45 -2.93 10.64 5.32
N ASP A 46 -3.84 10.66 6.32
CA ASP A 46 -5.10 9.94 6.30
C ASP A 46 -6.26 10.91 6.04
N VAL A 47 -7.08 10.61 5.04
CA VAL A 47 -8.21 11.44 4.60
C VAL A 47 -9.28 11.58 5.68
N THR A 48 -9.56 10.51 6.41
CA THR A 48 -10.57 10.47 7.49
C THR A 48 -10.08 11.26 8.70
N LEU A 49 -8.80 11.12 9.05
CA LEU A 49 -8.19 11.88 10.14
C LEU A 49 -8.16 13.38 9.82
N ALA A 50 -7.79 13.76 8.60
CA ALA A 50 -7.83 15.16 8.15
C ALA A 50 -9.25 15.75 8.26
N GLY A 51 -10.27 15.01 7.83
CA GLY A 51 -11.67 15.41 7.99
C GLY A 51 -12.10 15.53 9.46
N THR A 52 -11.62 14.64 10.32
CA THR A 52 -11.90 14.67 11.77
C THR A 52 -11.28 15.89 12.45
N LEU A 53 -10.01 16.17 12.17
CA LEU A 53 -9.32 17.36 12.67
C LEU A 53 -10.02 18.64 12.21
N ALA A 54 -10.46 18.69 10.95
CA ALA A 54 -11.21 19.83 10.42
C ALA A 54 -12.55 20.06 11.14
N ALA A 55 -13.29 19.00 11.47
CA ALA A 55 -14.50 19.10 12.28
C ALA A 55 -14.18 19.58 13.71
N GLN A 56 -13.14 19.01 14.34
CA GLN A 56 -12.78 19.31 15.73
C GLN A 56 -12.25 20.73 15.93
N LEU A 57 -11.38 21.24 15.05
CA LEU A 57 -10.79 22.58 15.18
C LEU A 57 -11.81 23.72 15.16
N VAL A 58 -13.00 23.45 14.63
CA VAL A 58 -14.10 24.41 14.52
C VAL A 58 -14.92 24.48 15.82
N VAL A 59 -14.96 23.40 16.61
CA VAL A 59 -15.75 23.28 17.85
C VAL A 59 -14.82 23.35 19.07
N PRO A 60 -15.12 24.12 20.13
CA PRO A 60 -16.33 24.91 20.35
C PRO A 60 -16.23 26.37 19.88
N ARG A 61 -15.10 26.77 19.27
CA ARG A 61 -14.78 28.18 19.03
C ARG A 61 -15.75 28.86 18.08
N PHE A 62 -16.14 28.19 17.01
CA PHE A 62 -17.00 28.76 15.97
C PHE A 62 -18.41 28.17 15.95
N ALA A 63 -18.64 27.03 16.61
CA ALA A 63 -19.87 26.26 16.45
C ALA A 63 -20.23 25.45 17.69
N THR A 64 -21.52 25.11 17.82
CA THR A 64 -21.98 24.06 18.75
C THR A 64 -21.69 22.68 18.18
N TRP A 65 -21.73 22.54 16.86
CA TRP A 65 -21.39 21.31 16.15
C TRP A 65 -20.80 21.59 14.77
N SER A 66 -20.11 20.61 14.23
CA SER A 66 -19.54 20.63 12.88
C SER A 66 -19.67 19.27 12.23
N ALA A 67 -19.68 19.26 10.90
CA ALA A 67 -19.65 18.04 10.11
C ALA A 67 -18.79 18.25 8.87
N VAL A 68 -18.00 17.24 8.49
CA VAL A 68 -17.22 17.26 7.26
C VAL A 68 -17.73 16.16 6.36
N TYR A 69 -18.24 16.56 5.20
CA TYR A 69 -18.58 15.68 4.10
C TYR A 69 -17.48 15.74 3.05
N LEU A 70 -17.06 14.60 2.54
CA LEU A 70 -16.10 14.50 1.46
C LEU A 70 -16.78 13.94 0.22
N GLN A 71 -16.46 14.51 -0.93
CA GLN A 71 -17.00 14.05 -2.21
C GLN A 71 -16.35 12.71 -2.59
N GLU A 72 -17.15 11.67 -2.81
CA GLU A 72 -16.72 10.38 -3.36
C GLU A 72 -17.43 10.08 -4.68
N GLU A 73 -17.08 8.96 -5.32
CA GLU A 73 -17.64 8.56 -6.62
C GLU A 73 -19.16 8.31 -6.55
N HIS A 74 -19.64 7.79 -5.41
CA HIS A 74 -21.04 7.42 -5.19
C HIS A 74 -21.83 8.49 -4.41
N GLY A 75 -21.31 9.73 -4.36
CA GLY A 75 -21.91 10.85 -3.63
C GLY A 75 -21.11 11.24 -2.37
N PRO A 76 -21.62 12.19 -1.56
CA PRO A 76 -20.92 12.67 -0.39
C PRO A 76 -20.93 11.66 0.75
N ARG A 77 -19.76 11.42 1.35
CA ARG A 77 -19.61 10.63 2.58
C ARG A 77 -19.33 11.54 3.77
N LEU A 78 -20.03 11.30 4.88
CA LEU A 78 -19.69 11.91 6.17
C LEU A 78 -18.35 11.35 6.66
N ALA A 79 -17.31 12.18 6.63
CA ALA A 79 -15.99 11.83 7.18
C ALA A 79 -15.97 11.97 8.70
N ALA A 80 -16.54 13.06 9.22
CA ALA A 80 -16.59 13.32 10.65
C ALA A 80 -17.80 14.19 11.03
N GLY A 81 -18.31 13.98 12.24
CA GLY A 81 -19.28 14.85 12.90
C GLY A 81 -18.83 15.07 14.34
N THR A 82 -18.83 16.30 14.81
CA THR A 82 -18.38 16.66 16.16
C THR A 82 -19.39 17.59 16.79
N HIS A 83 -19.75 17.33 18.05
CA HIS A 83 -20.62 18.16 18.85
C HIS A 83 -19.88 18.65 20.10
N ARG A 84 -20.17 19.86 20.57
CA ARG A 84 -19.57 20.44 21.78
C ARG A 84 -19.91 19.64 23.04
N ASP A 85 -21.12 19.10 23.08
CA ASP A 85 -21.57 18.12 24.06
C ASP A 85 -21.34 16.71 23.50
N GLU A 86 -20.49 15.95 24.17
CA GLU A 86 -20.12 14.59 23.78
C GLU A 86 -21.32 13.65 23.79
N THR A 87 -22.28 13.85 24.69
CA THR A 87 -23.49 13.01 24.80
C THR A 87 -24.42 13.13 23.60
N ALA A 88 -24.42 14.29 22.91
CA ALA A 88 -25.21 14.54 21.72
C ALA A 88 -24.51 14.17 20.41
N SER A 89 -23.25 13.71 20.46
CA SER A 89 -22.48 13.36 19.25
C SER A 89 -23.04 12.14 18.52
N GLY A 90 -23.62 11.18 19.25
CA GLY A 90 -24.25 9.98 18.68
C GLY A 90 -25.50 10.33 17.86
N GLU A 91 -26.45 11.04 18.48
CA GLU A 91 -27.68 11.50 17.83
C GLU A 91 -27.39 12.39 16.62
N LEU A 92 -26.44 13.32 16.76
CA LEU A 92 -26.01 14.17 15.64
C LEU A 92 -25.51 13.32 14.47
N ARG A 93 -24.67 12.31 14.72
CA ARG A 93 -24.11 11.47 13.66
C ARG A 93 -25.19 10.65 12.96
N GLU A 94 -26.19 10.15 13.66
CA GLU A 94 -27.34 9.44 13.06
C GLU A 94 -28.10 10.33 12.07
N VAL A 95 -28.37 11.59 12.45
CA VAL A 95 -29.02 12.56 11.56
C VAL A 95 -28.12 12.86 10.35
N LEU A 96 -26.82 13.09 10.58
CA LEU A 96 -25.87 13.47 9.52
C LEU A 96 -25.62 12.36 8.48
N VAL A 97 -25.75 11.08 8.85
CA VAL A 97 -25.62 9.94 7.92
C VAL A 97 -26.95 9.61 7.22
N GLY A 98 -28.08 10.21 7.67
CA GLY A 98 -29.40 10.01 7.07
C GLY A 98 -29.45 10.34 5.58
N ARG A 99 -30.19 9.53 4.80
CA ARG A 99 -30.30 9.71 3.34
C ARG A 99 -30.78 11.10 2.92
N ALA A 100 -31.73 11.68 3.66
CA ALA A 100 -32.22 13.03 3.39
C ALA A 100 -31.10 14.07 3.52
N THR A 101 -30.28 13.95 4.56
CA THR A 101 -29.12 14.82 4.80
C THR A 101 -28.08 14.70 3.70
N CYS A 102 -27.70 13.46 3.35
CA CYS A 102 -26.72 13.23 2.29
C CYS A 102 -27.21 13.77 0.94
N GLY A 103 -28.51 13.65 0.63
CA GLY A 103 -29.10 14.21 -0.58
C GLY A 103 -29.01 15.75 -0.63
N VAL A 104 -29.31 16.44 0.47
CA VAL A 104 -29.17 17.90 0.54
C VAL A 104 -27.71 18.32 0.38
N VAL A 105 -26.77 17.60 1.00
CA VAL A 105 -25.34 17.89 0.86
C VAL A 105 -24.87 17.67 -0.57
N ASP A 106 -25.35 16.63 -1.24
CA ASP A 106 -25.01 16.33 -2.64
C ASP A 106 -25.52 17.44 -3.57
N ASP A 107 -26.78 17.86 -3.43
CA ASP A 107 -27.36 18.98 -4.19
C ASP A 107 -26.56 20.28 -3.97
N LEU A 108 -26.18 20.54 -2.71
CA LEU A 108 -25.40 21.73 -2.36
C LEU A 108 -24.00 21.67 -2.97
N MET A 109 -23.31 20.53 -2.88
CA MET A 109 -22.02 20.32 -3.53
C MET A 109 -22.10 20.46 -5.06
N GLY A 110 -23.18 19.96 -5.68
CA GLY A 110 -23.41 20.13 -7.13
C GLY A 110 -23.68 21.58 -7.54
N SER A 111 -24.26 22.39 -6.66
CA SER A 111 -24.48 23.83 -6.88
C SER A 111 -23.25 24.69 -6.62
N LEU A 112 -22.32 24.21 -5.78
CA LEU A 112 -21.10 24.90 -5.40
C LEU A 112 -20.02 24.66 -6.46
N GLY A 113 -19.54 25.75 -7.06
CA GLY A 113 -18.37 25.71 -7.95
C GLY A 113 -17.05 25.53 -7.18
N ASP A 114 -15.94 25.89 -7.83
CA ASP A 114 -14.61 25.87 -7.23
C ASP A 114 -14.29 27.09 -6.35
N GLN A 115 -15.28 27.95 -6.08
CA GLN A 115 -15.08 29.17 -5.30
C GLN A 115 -15.37 28.91 -3.82
N PRO A 116 -14.49 29.34 -2.91
CA PRO A 116 -14.70 29.16 -1.48
C PRO A 116 -15.70 30.18 -0.94
N VAL A 117 -16.97 30.06 -1.33
CA VAL A 117 -18.06 30.93 -0.90
C VAL A 117 -18.81 30.26 0.24
N LEU A 118 -18.96 30.98 1.34
CA LEU A 118 -19.78 30.57 2.47
C LEU A 118 -21.26 30.66 2.10
N VAL A 119 -21.98 29.55 2.25
CA VAL A 119 -23.42 29.51 2.00
C VAL A 119 -24.16 29.40 3.34
N PRO A 120 -24.88 30.45 3.78
CA PRO A 120 -25.79 30.33 4.90
C PRO A 120 -26.99 29.49 4.45
N LEU A 121 -27.18 28.35 5.10
CA LEU A 121 -28.26 27.43 4.79
C LEU A 121 -29.54 27.89 5.51
N ARG A 122 -30.33 28.72 4.82
CA ARG A 122 -31.62 29.25 5.33
C ARG A 122 -32.84 28.47 4.85
N ASP A 123 -32.69 27.70 3.77
CA ASP A 123 -33.78 27.02 3.05
C ASP A 123 -33.67 25.48 3.06
N VAL A 124 -32.90 24.92 4.00
CA VAL A 124 -32.79 23.46 4.17
C VAL A 124 -34.11 22.90 4.71
N PRO A 125 -34.54 21.68 4.31
CA PRO A 125 -35.77 21.06 4.80
C PRO A 125 -35.86 21.11 6.33
N ALA A 126 -37.01 21.52 6.87
CA ALA A 126 -37.23 21.71 8.30
C ALA A 126 -36.90 20.47 9.15
N GLU A 127 -36.96 19.28 8.54
CA GLU A 127 -36.57 17.98 9.10
C GLU A 127 -35.09 17.89 9.47
N LEU A 128 -34.21 18.58 8.74
CA LEU A 128 -32.80 18.70 9.07
C LEU A 128 -32.58 19.73 10.18
N VAL A 129 -33.29 20.86 10.11
CA VAL A 129 -33.07 22.05 10.94
C VAL A 129 -33.61 21.90 12.37
N ALA A 130 -34.53 20.95 12.59
CA ALA A 130 -35.10 20.63 13.90
C ALA A 130 -34.04 20.06 14.86
N GLY A 131 -33.29 20.94 15.53
CA GLY A 131 -32.29 20.61 16.56
C GLY A 131 -30.89 21.19 16.32
N ILE A 132 -30.57 21.59 15.09
CA ILE A 132 -29.19 21.94 14.69
C ILE A 132 -28.93 23.43 14.40
N GLY A 133 -29.97 24.28 14.38
CA GLY A 133 -29.84 25.75 14.38
C GLY A 133 -29.31 26.38 13.07
N GLU A 134 -28.63 27.53 13.17
CA GLU A 134 -28.06 28.23 11.99
C GLU A 134 -26.84 27.49 11.45
N ILE A 135 -26.83 27.15 10.16
CA ILE A 135 -25.77 26.38 9.51
C ILE A 135 -25.04 27.23 8.47
N LEU A 136 -23.71 27.18 8.49
CA LEU A 136 -22.87 27.57 7.37
C LEU A 136 -22.26 26.38 6.70
N ALA A 137 -22.35 26.38 5.38
CA ALA A 137 -21.62 25.49 4.52
C ALA A 137 -20.33 26.19 4.04
N VAL A 138 -19.20 25.56 4.36
CA VAL A 138 -17.85 26.03 4.00
C VAL A 138 -17.24 25.03 3.03
N PRO A 139 -17.11 25.35 1.73
CA PRO A 139 -16.57 24.42 0.76
C PRO A 139 -15.09 24.14 1.00
N LEU A 140 -14.72 22.87 0.94
CA LEU A 140 -13.34 22.40 1.01
C LEU A 140 -12.80 22.34 -0.42
N VAL A 141 -12.21 23.44 -0.88
CA VAL A 141 -11.62 23.54 -2.22
C VAL A 141 -10.10 23.51 -2.15
N ALA A 142 -9.48 22.60 -2.89
CA ALA A 142 -8.05 22.60 -3.16
C ALA A 142 -7.80 22.50 -4.67
N ARG A 143 -6.80 23.22 -5.17
CA ARG A 143 -6.38 23.18 -6.59
C ARG A 143 -7.53 23.30 -7.61
N ARG A 144 -8.53 24.16 -7.32
CA ARG A 144 -9.76 24.38 -8.11
C ARG A 144 -10.70 23.16 -8.22
N ARG A 145 -10.64 22.25 -7.25
CA ARG A 145 -11.55 21.11 -7.12
C ARG A 145 -12.27 21.17 -5.79
N LEU A 146 -13.59 21.05 -5.80
CA LEU A 146 -14.38 20.83 -4.60
C LEU A 146 -14.12 19.39 -4.10
N LEU A 147 -13.53 19.28 -2.92
CA LEU A 147 -13.22 18.00 -2.28
C LEU A 147 -14.28 17.58 -1.26
N GLY A 148 -15.05 18.54 -0.76
CA GLY A 148 -16.00 18.32 0.30
C GLY A 148 -16.61 19.61 0.84
N LEU A 149 -17.32 19.47 1.95
CA LEU A 149 -18.07 20.54 2.59
C LEU A 149 -17.92 20.41 4.11
N LEU A 150 -17.47 21.48 4.74
CA LEU A 150 -17.50 21.64 6.19
C LEU A 150 -18.79 22.38 6.56
N LEU A 151 -19.71 21.68 7.21
CA LEU A 151 -20.89 22.26 7.83
C LEU A 151 -20.55 22.72 9.25
N VAL A 152 -20.99 23.93 9.59
CA VAL A 152 -20.74 24.56 10.87
C VAL A 152 -22.06 25.07 11.42
N GLY A 153 -22.50 24.51 12.54
CA GLY A 153 -23.82 24.82 13.10
C GLY A 153 -23.80 25.45 14.49
N ARG A 154 -24.70 26.40 14.71
CA ARG A 154 -24.95 27.04 16.01
C ARG A 154 -26.41 26.89 16.41
N THR A 155 -26.64 26.30 17.59
CA THR A 155 -27.97 26.10 18.15
C THR A 155 -28.62 27.41 18.64
N THR A 156 -27.83 28.43 19.01
CA THR A 156 -28.29 29.76 19.46
C THR A 156 -27.29 30.87 19.06
N GLY A 157 -27.77 32.06 18.65
CA GLY A 157 -26.87 33.21 18.39
C GLY A 157 -27.39 34.29 17.42
N THR A 158 -26.59 35.36 17.27
CA THR A 158 -26.79 36.50 16.35
C THR A 158 -25.87 36.38 15.12
N GLY A 159 -26.04 35.33 14.30
CA GLY A 159 -25.24 35.14 13.09
C GLY A 159 -23.72 34.96 13.31
N TYR A 160 -22.97 34.87 12.21
CA TYR A 160 -21.52 34.78 12.22
C TYR A 160 -20.90 36.13 11.87
N ALA A 161 -19.91 36.57 12.66
CA ALA A 161 -19.19 37.81 12.39
C ALA A 161 -18.32 37.67 11.13
N ARG A 162 -18.06 38.77 10.40
CA ARG A 162 -17.21 38.75 9.20
C ARG A 162 -15.80 38.20 9.48
N ASP A 163 -15.24 38.49 10.64
CA ASP A 163 -13.91 38.00 11.01
C ASP A 163 -13.91 36.48 11.25
N ASP A 164 -14.97 35.94 11.86
CA ASP A 164 -15.15 34.48 12.04
C ASP A 164 -15.27 33.77 10.68
N THR A 165 -15.96 34.39 9.72
CA THR A 165 -16.11 33.82 8.37
C THR A 165 -14.79 33.74 7.61
N GLY A 166 -13.91 34.74 7.75
CA GLY A 166 -12.58 34.71 7.14
C GLY A 166 -11.72 33.59 7.71
N LEU A 167 -11.73 33.43 9.04
CA LEU A 167 -10.98 32.36 9.71
C LEU A 167 -11.51 30.96 9.38
N LEU A 168 -12.83 30.79 9.27
CA LEU A 168 -13.43 29.53 8.82
C LEU A 168 -13.00 29.17 7.40
N LEU A 169 -12.95 30.15 6.49
CA LEU A 169 -12.45 29.95 5.13
C LEU A 169 -10.96 29.59 5.12
N ASP A 170 -10.15 30.20 5.97
CA ASP A 170 -8.72 29.92 6.11
C ASP A 170 -8.44 28.54 6.72
N LEU A 171 -9.27 28.09 7.66
CA LEU A 171 -9.25 26.72 8.20
C LEU A 171 -9.70 25.71 7.14
N ALA A 172 -10.81 25.98 6.45
CA ALA A 172 -11.33 25.14 5.39
C ALA A 172 -10.33 24.97 4.25
N ARG A 173 -9.58 26.03 3.88
CA ARG A 173 -8.51 25.96 2.89
C ARG A 173 -7.37 25.02 3.32
N ARG A 174 -6.95 25.08 4.59
CA ARG A 174 -5.91 24.19 5.14
C ARG A 174 -6.38 22.75 5.22
N ALA A 175 -7.60 22.54 5.70
CA ALA A 175 -8.25 21.23 5.73
C ALA A 175 -8.38 20.64 4.31
N ALA A 176 -8.81 21.44 3.33
CA ALA A 176 -8.93 21.01 1.95
C ALA A 176 -7.57 20.60 1.36
N LEU A 177 -6.50 21.36 1.61
CA LEU A 177 -5.15 20.99 1.18
C LEU A 177 -4.65 19.70 1.86
N ALA A 178 -4.96 19.51 3.15
CA ALA A 178 -4.59 18.29 3.88
C ALA A 178 -5.31 17.06 3.31
N VAL A 179 -6.62 17.17 3.08
CA VAL A 179 -7.45 16.12 2.45
C VAL A 179 -6.96 15.81 1.04
N ASP A 180 -6.63 16.83 0.23
CA ASP A 180 -6.08 16.67 -1.13
C ASP A 180 -4.77 15.89 -1.11
N ASN A 181 -3.84 16.28 -0.24
CA ASN A 181 -2.54 15.64 -0.12
C ASN A 181 -2.67 14.20 0.39
N ALA A 182 -3.53 13.95 1.38
CA ALA A 182 -3.82 12.61 1.88
C ALA A 182 -4.41 11.71 0.77
N ARG A 183 -5.37 12.21 -0.02
CA ARG A 183 -5.94 11.48 -1.16
C ARG A 183 -4.89 11.12 -2.20
N LEU A 184 -4.04 12.08 -2.58
CA LEU A 184 -2.96 11.83 -3.55
C LEU A 184 -1.95 10.81 -3.02
N TYR A 185 -1.67 10.82 -1.72
CA TYR A 185 -0.78 9.85 -1.08
C TYR A 185 -1.41 8.45 -1.06
N GLU A 186 -2.67 8.34 -0.66
CA GLU A 186 -3.44 7.08 -0.67
C GLU A 186 -3.55 6.50 -2.09
N GLU A 187 -3.89 7.32 -3.10
CA GLU A 187 -3.97 6.89 -4.51
C GLU A 187 -2.63 6.39 -5.03
N ARG A 188 -1.54 7.13 -4.77
CA ARG A 188 -0.18 6.71 -5.15
C ARG A 188 0.20 5.40 -4.47
N THR A 189 -0.16 5.24 -3.20
CA THR A 189 0.10 4.01 -2.43
C THR A 189 -0.70 2.84 -2.98
N ALA A 190 -1.98 3.03 -3.27
CA ALA A 190 -2.84 2.00 -3.85
C ALA A 190 -2.37 1.54 -5.23
N ILE A 191 -1.96 2.47 -6.11
CA ILE A 191 -1.39 2.14 -7.42
C ILE A 191 -0.11 1.32 -7.27
N ALA A 192 0.79 1.73 -6.37
CA ALA A 192 2.03 1.00 -6.11
C ALA A 192 1.74 -0.42 -5.59
N GLN A 193 0.82 -0.56 -4.64
CA GLN A 193 0.41 -1.85 -4.07
C GLN A 193 -0.28 -2.76 -5.09
N ALA A 194 -1.12 -2.21 -5.97
CA ALA A 194 -1.78 -2.98 -7.02
C ALA A 194 -0.77 -3.51 -8.05
N LEU A 195 0.18 -2.66 -8.47
CA LEU A 195 1.27 -3.07 -9.37
C LEU A 195 2.13 -4.16 -8.70
N GLN A 196 2.50 -3.98 -7.44
CA GLN A 196 3.24 -4.98 -6.67
C GLN A 196 2.48 -6.30 -6.55
N SER A 197 1.19 -6.24 -6.24
CA SER A 197 0.35 -7.43 -6.09
C SER A 197 0.23 -8.20 -7.40
N SER A 198 0.27 -7.52 -8.55
CA SER A 198 0.33 -8.17 -9.87
C SER A 198 1.66 -8.88 -10.14
N LEU A 199 2.72 -8.46 -9.44
CA LEU A 199 4.05 -9.06 -9.49
C LEU A 199 4.26 -10.10 -8.40
N LEU A 200 3.38 -10.20 -7.40
CA LEU A 200 3.46 -11.25 -6.40
C LEU A 200 3.27 -12.62 -7.08
N PRO A 201 3.98 -13.65 -6.62
CA PRO A 201 3.78 -15.02 -7.10
C PRO A 201 2.32 -15.46 -6.95
N PRO A 202 1.74 -16.20 -7.93
CA PRO A 202 0.35 -16.63 -7.84
C PRO A 202 0.19 -17.72 -6.78
N ALA A 203 -1.07 -17.95 -6.36
CA ALA A 203 -1.39 -19.10 -5.52
C ALA A 203 -0.94 -20.40 -6.19
N LEU A 204 -0.35 -21.30 -5.40
CA LEU A 204 0.12 -22.58 -5.90
C LEU A 204 -1.06 -23.46 -6.36
N PRO A 205 -0.93 -24.15 -7.50
CA PRO A 205 -1.96 -25.06 -7.97
C PRO A 205 -2.01 -26.32 -7.09
N ILE A 206 -3.17 -26.98 -7.09
CA ILE A 206 -3.34 -28.32 -6.53
C ILE A 206 -3.17 -29.31 -7.68
N ALA A 207 -2.24 -30.25 -7.54
CA ALA A 207 -1.90 -31.25 -8.54
C ALA A 207 -2.02 -32.66 -7.95
N GLU A 208 -2.38 -33.63 -8.79
CA GLU A 208 -2.30 -35.04 -8.43
C GLU A 208 -0.85 -35.51 -8.55
N HIS A 209 -0.37 -36.31 -7.59
CA HIS A 209 1.00 -36.86 -7.54
C HIS A 209 2.15 -35.84 -7.36
N VAL A 210 1.85 -34.54 -7.26
CA VAL A 210 2.84 -33.47 -7.02
C VAL A 210 2.35 -32.54 -5.92
N GLU A 211 3.18 -32.36 -4.89
CA GLU A 211 2.98 -31.34 -3.86
C GLU A 211 3.85 -30.11 -4.16
N PHE A 212 3.24 -28.92 -4.09
CA PHE A 212 3.94 -27.64 -4.17
C PHE A 212 3.87 -26.89 -2.84
N GLY A 213 4.96 -26.24 -2.45
CA GLY A 213 5.01 -25.35 -1.30
C GLY A 213 5.91 -24.16 -1.58
N ALA A 214 5.57 -22.96 -1.13
CA ALA A 214 6.37 -21.78 -1.40
C ALA A 214 6.28 -20.76 -0.27
N ARG A 215 7.36 -19.99 -0.09
CA ARG A 215 7.40 -18.83 0.81
C ARG A 215 8.08 -17.68 0.09
N TYR A 216 7.53 -16.48 0.30
CA TYR A 216 8.07 -15.25 -0.26
C TYR A 216 8.03 -14.15 0.80
N ALA A 217 9.18 -13.50 1.01
CA ALA A 217 9.31 -12.36 1.91
C ALA A 217 10.10 -11.26 1.23
N ALA A 218 9.44 -10.14 0.93
CA ALA A 218 10.10 -8.96 0.37
C ALA A 218 10.93 -8.23 1.44
N ALA A 219 12.10 -7.72 1.07
CA ALA A 219 12.97 -6.92 1.91
C ALA A 219 12.77 -5.42 1.67
N GLY A 220 12.29 -4.71 2.71
CA GLY A 220 12.22 -3.25 2.77
C GLY A 220 11.10 -2.74 3.70
N GLU A 221 11.21 -1.48 4.14
CA GLU A 221 10.12 -0.75 4.79
C GLU A 221 9.25 -0.08 3.71
N GLY A 222 8.14 -0.73 3.32
CA GLY A 222 7.09 -0.11 2.51
C GLY A 222 7.44 0.12 1.03
N ASN A 223 6.50 -0.26 0.14
CA ASN A 223 6.42 0.12 -1.27
C ASN A 223 7.62 -0.15 -2.22
N GLU A 224 8.69 -0.82 -1.79
CA GLU A 224 9.74 -1.28 -2.71
C GLU A 224 9.36 -2.63 -3.34
N VAL A 225 9.42 -2.71 -4.68
CA VAL A 225 9.20 -3.97 -5.41
C VAL A 225 10.48 -4.77 -5.39
N GLY A 226 10.38 -6.03 -4.97
CA GLY A 226 11.47 -6.98 -4.96
C GLY A 226 11.89 -7.47 -6.35
N GLY A 227 13.12 -7.95 -6.45
CA GLY A 227 13.69 -8.56 -7.66
C GLY A 227 13.28 -10.02 -7.84
N ASP A 228 13.12 -10.71 -6.71
CA ASP A 228 12.77 -12.13 -6.63
C ASP A 228 11.37 -12.45 -7.18
N PHE A 229 11.26 -13.60 -7.84
CA PHE A 229 9.98 -14.16 -8.24
C PHE A 229 10.00 -15.67 -8.27
N TYR A 230 8.80 -16.25 -8.14
CA TYR A 230 8.55 -17.63 -8.54
C TYR A 230 7.22 -17.74 -9.27
N ASP A 231 7.04 -18.83 -10.00
CA ASP A 231 5.79 -19.17 -10.67
C ASP A 231 5.61 -20.68 -10.77
N VAL A 232 4.37 -21.15 -10.61
CA VAL A 232 3.99 -22.55 -10.83
C VAL A 232 2.71 -22.57 -11.66
N PHE A 233 2.72 -23.29 -12.77
CA PHE A 233 1.58 -23.34 -13.66
C PHE A 233 1.49 -24.61 -14.47
N GLU A 234 0.24 -25.00 -14.76
CA GLU A 234 -0.04 -26.11 -15.66
C GLU A 234 0.39 -25.76 -17.09
N ILE A 235 1.03 -26.75 -17.72
CA ILE A 235 1.36 -26.79 -19.14
C ILE A 235 0.64 -27.99 -19.77
N PRO A 236 0.49 -28.07 -21.10
CA PRO A 236 -0.22 -29.16 -21.74
C PRO A 236 0.25 -30.56 -21.31
N ASP A 237 -0.67 -31.53 -21.39
CA ASP A 237 -0.45 -32.96 -21.09
C ASP A 237 -0.34 -33.29 -19.59
N GLY A 238 -0.95 -32.49 -18.70
CA GLY A 238 -0.97 -32.75 -17.25
C GLY A 238 0.39 -32.54 -16.57
N ARG A 239 1.30 -31.84 -17.25
CA ARG A 239 2.62 -31.47 -16.74
C ARG A 239 2.56 -30.10 -16.09
N TRP A 240 3.56 -29.81 -15.28
CA TRP A 240 3.69 -28.54 -14.57
C TRP A 240 4.98 -27.85 -14.96
N ALA A 241 4.98 -26.53 -14.93
CA ALA A 241 6.18 -25.73 -15.03
C ALA A 241 6.41 -25.00 -13.72
N VAL A 242 7.67 -24.94 -13.33
CA VAL A 242 8.18 -24.32 -12.12
C VAL A 242 9.26 -23.33 -12.55
N ALA A 243 9.09 -22.07 -12.17
CA ALA A 243 10.05 -21.02 -12.41
C ALA A 243 10.42 -20.33 -11.10
N ILE A 244 11.69 -20.01 -10.92
CA ILE A 244 12.18 -19.12 -9.87
C ILE A 244 13.27 -18.23 -10.47
N GLY A 245 13.44 -17.03 -9.96
CA GLY A 245 14.50 -16.15 -10.40
C GLY A 245 14.63 -14.91 -9.54
N ASP A 246 15.72 -14.19 -9.78
CA ASP A 246 16.03 -12.91 -9.15
C ASP A 246 16.51 -11.93 -10.23
N VAL A 247 16.08 -10.67 -10.10
CA VAL A 247 16.48 -9.56 -10.96
C VAL A 247 17.35 -8.62 -10.14
N CYS A 248 18.54 -8.32 -10.66
CA CYS A 248 19.49 -7.47 -9.95
C CYS A 248 18.92 -6.08 -9.64
N GLY A 249 18.88 -5.78 -8.34
CA GLY A 249 18.47 -4.50 -7.75
C GLY A 249 16.96 -4.38 -7.56
N LYS A 250 16.51 -3.21 -7.10
CA LYS A 250 15.13 -3.01 -6.62
C LYS A 250 14.40 -1.89 -7.36
N GLY A 251 13.09 -1.85 -7.17
CA GLY A 251 12.23 -0.76 -7.63
C GLY A 251 11.57 -1.00 -9.00
N PRO A 252 11.01 0.05 -9.62
CA PRO A 252 10.14 -0.10 -10.80
C PRO A 252 10.80 -0.74 -12.04
N GLU A 253 12.11 -0.54 -12.22
CA GLU A 253 12.86 -1.14 -13.35
C GLU A 253 13.03 -2.64 -13.16
N ALA A 254 13.43 -3.09 -11.96
CA ALA A 254 13.54 -4.50 -11.63
C ALA A 254 12.18 -5.21 -11.75
N ALA A 255 11.14 -4.56 -11.21
CA ALA A 255 9.74 -4.98 -11.33
C ALA A 255 9.29 -5.22 -12.78
N ALA A 256 9.69 -4.35 -13.72
CA ALA A 256 9.36 -4.49 -15.13
C ALA A 256 10.02 -5.73 -15.75
N ILE A 257 11.28 -6.00 -15.42
CA ILE A 257 12.00 -7.19 -15.87
C ILE A 257 11.40 -8.45 -15.25
N THR A 258 11.06 -8.44 -13.96
CA THR A 258 10.36 -9.54 -13.29
C THR A 258 9.04 -9.87 -13.98
N GLY A 259 8.25 -8.84 -14.31
CA GLY A 259 7.00 -8.97 -15.06
C GLY A 259 7.22 -9.54 -16.47
N LEU A 260 8.23 -9.06 -17.19
CA LEU A 260 8.62 -9.61 -18.50
C LEU A 260 9.02 -11.09 -18.38
N ALA A 261 9.93 -11.40 -17.45
CA ALA A 261 10.49 -12.72 -17.26
C ALA A 261 9.40 -13.75 -17.01
N ARG A 262 8.53 -13.51 -16.03
CA ARG A 262 7.42 -14.43 -15.71
C ARG A 262 6.51 -14.66 -16.91
N ASN A 263 6.14 -13.62 -17.64
CA ASN A 263 5.26 -13.75 -18.79
C ASN A 263 5.92 -14.51 -19.95
N VAL A 264 7.19 -14.24 -20.24
CA VAL A 264 7.95 -14.94 -21.30
C VAL A 264 8.15 -16.41 -20.93
N LEU A 265 8.59 -16.70 -19.70
CA LEU A 265 8.74 -18.06 -19.20
C LEU A 265 7.42 -18.82 -19.32
N ARG A 266 6.32 -18.22 -18.85
CA ARG A 266 4.99 -18.83 -18.88
C ARG A 266 4.48 -19.09 -20.28
N LEU A 267 4.54 -18.10 -21.17
CA LEU A 267 4.04 -18.21 -22.53
C LEU A 267 4.78 -19.28 -23.31
N LEU A 268 6.12 -19.19 -23.36
CA LEU A 268 6.93 -20.06 -24.20
C LEU A 268 6.94 -21.51 -23.71
N THR A 269 6.89 -21.72 -22.39
CA THR A 269 6.82 -23.07 -21.83
C THR A 269 5.47 -23.72 -22.14
N ARG A 270 4.36 -22.95 -22.11
CA ARG A 270 3.04 -23.45 -22.54
C ARG A 270 2.94 -23.79 -24.02
N GLU A 271 3.74 -23.14 -24.86
CA GLU A 271 3.89 -23.49 -26.28
C GLU A 271 4.71 -24.78 -26.50
N GLY A 272 5.22 -25.41 -25.43
CA GLY A 272 6.03 -26.63 -25.50
C GLY A 272 7.50 -26.36 -25.84
N THR A 273 7.97 -25.12 -25.71
CA THR A 273 9.40 -24.81 -25.89
C THR A 273 10.20 -25.39 -24.72
N PRO A 274 11.31 -26.12 -24.96
CA PRO A 274 12.09 -26.73 -23.88
C PRO A 274 12.81 -25.68 -23.03
N PRO A 275 13.06 -25.94 -21.72
CA PRO A 275 13.57 -24.92 -20.79
C PRO A 275 14.82 -24.15 -21.25
N PRO A 276 15.87 -24.80 -21.81
CA PRO A 276 17.05 -24.06 -22.27
C PRO A 276 16.74 -23.08 -23.41
N ALA A 277 15.79 -23.42 -24.29
CA ALA A 277 15.40 -22.54 -25.39
C ALA A 277 14.53 -21.38 -24.90
N VAL A 278 13.71 -21.60 -23.87
CA VAL A 278 12.95 -20.53 -23.21
C VAL A 278 13.90 -19.53 -22.55
N LEU A 279 14.90 -19.99 -21.80
CA LEU A 279 15.88 -19.08 -21.15
C LEU A 279 16.69 -18.27 -22.16
N ARG A 280 17.09 -18.85 -23.30
CA ARG A 280 17.71 -18.10 -24.40
C ARG A 280 16.82 -17.01 -24.97
N ARG A 281 15.52 -17.28 -25.14
CA ARG A 281 14.56 -16.27 -25.62
C ARG A 281 14.30 -15.18 -24.58
N LEU A 282 14.26 -15.55 -23.30
CA LEU A 282 14.19 -14.59 -22.20
C LEU A 282 15.41 -13.68 -22.19
N ASN A 283 16.62 -14.22 -22.38
CA ASN A 283 17.84 -13.41 -22.49
C ASN A 283 17.71 -12.32 -23.57
N ASN A 284 17.26 -12.70 -24.77
CA ASN A 284 17.07 -11.75 -25.87
C ASN A 284 16.02 -10.70 -25.54
N ALA A 285 14.89 -11.09 -24.93
CA ALA A 285 13.85 -10.17 -24.52
C ALA A 285 14.34 -9.15 -23.47
N ILE A 286 15.22 -9.57 -22.55
CA ILE A 286 15.84 -8.67 -21.56
C ILE A 286 16.83 -7.71 -22.25
N LEU A 287 17.66 -8.22 -23.18
CA LEU A 287 18.60 -7.39 -23.93
C LEU A 287 17.89 -6.32 -24.79
N ASP A 288 16.74 -6.66 -25.38
CA ASP A 288 15.94 -5.77 -26.22
C ASP A 288 15.34 -4.58 -25.45
N LEU A 289 15.17 -4.70 -24.12
CA LEU A 289 14.73 -3.57 -23.27
C LEU A 289 15.78 -2.44 -23.20
N GLY A 290 17.04 -2.71 -23.57
CA GLY A 290 18.08 -1.69 -23.75
C GLY A 290 18.70 -1.13 -22.48
N ASP A 291 18.31 -1.63 -21.30
CA ASP A 291 18.79 -1.14 -20.02
C ASP A 291 20.11 -1.81 -19.62
N ARG A 292 21.23 -1.21 -20.04
CA ARG A 292 22.58 -1.72 -19.82
C ARG A 292 22.93 -1.67 -18.34
N GLY A 293 22.70 -2.77 -17.63
CA GLY A 293 23.11 -2.91 -16.22
C GLY A 293 22.19 -3.81 -15.38
N ARG A 294 21.00 -4.15 -15.90
CA ARG A 294 20.11 -5.10 -15.23
C ARG A 294 20.30 -6.49 -15.81
N PHE A 295 20.43 -7.47 -14.92
CA PHE A 295 20.52 -8.88 -15.26
C PHE A 295 19.57 -9.69 -14.40
N CYS A 296 19.27 -10.90 -14.86
CA CYS A 296 18.38 -11.81 -14.17
C CYS A 296 19.03 -13.18 -14.03
N THR A 297 18.91 -13.76 -12.85
CA THR A 297 19.13 -15.19 -12.63
C THR A 297 17.78 -15.91 -12.69
N ALA A 298 17.74 -17.10 -13.26
CA ALA A 298 16.50 -17.88 -13.28
C ALA A 298 16.74 -19.39 -13.36
N ILE A 299 15.80 -20.15 -12.83
CA ILE A 299 15.61 -21.57 -13.11
C ILE A 299 14.22 -21.76 -13.71
N LEU A 300 14.16 -22.57 -14.75
CA LEU A 300 12.93 -23.09 -15.31
C LEU A 300 12.99 -24.61 -15.32
N ALA A 301 11.99 -25.25 -14.72
CA ALA A 301 11.84 -26.69 -14.70
C ALA A 301 10.45 -27.09 -15.19
N THR A 302 10.37 -28.19 -15.95
CA THR A 302 9.10 -28.87 -16.24
C THR A 302 9.03 -30.15 -15.45
N VAL A 303 7.89 -30.41 -14.82
CA VAL A 303 7.61 -31.55 -13.96
C VAL A 303 6.54 -32.41 -14.62
N GLU A 304 6.91 -33.64 -14.95
CA GLU A 304 6.04 -34.63 -15.57
C GLU A 304 5.76 -35.77 -14.59
N PRO A 305 4.49 -35.99 -14.21
CA PRO A 305 4.11 -37.17 -13.45
C PRO A 305 4.37 -38.44 -14.25
N THR A 306 5.02 -39.41 -13.64
CA THR A 306 5.29 -40.73 -14.22
C THR A 306 4.74 -41.84 -13.32
N ALA A 307 4.73 -43.09 -13.78
CA ALA A 307 4.24 -44.22 -13.00
C ALA A 307 5.05 -44.50 -11.71
N SER A 308 6.27 -43.96 -11.60
CA SER A 308 7.21 -44.25 -10.52
C SER A 308 7.71 -43.00 -9.78
N GLY A 309 7.04 -41.86 -9.93
CA GLY A 309 7.48 -40.58 -9.36
C GLY A 309 7.39 -39.46 -10.39
N LEU A 310 8.32 -38.51 -10.35
CA LEU A 310 8.31 -37.34 -11.25
C LEU A 310 9.57 -37.30 -12.11
N LEU A 311 9.41 -36.95 -13.38
CA LEU A 311 10.52 -36.57 -14.26
C LEU A 311 10.58 -35.05 -14.32
N VAL A 312 11.72 -34.48 -13.91
CA VAL A 312 11.97 -33.05 -13.91
C VAL A 312 13.02 -32.70 -14.95
N CYS A 313 12.65 -31.92 -15.95
CA CYS A 313 13.61 -31.33 -16.90
C CYS A 313 13.90 -29.90 -16.48
N LEU A 314 15.12 -29.64 -16.03
CA LEU A 314 15.54 -28.39 -15.40
C LEU A 314 16.55 -27.66 -16.28
N SER A 315 16.49 -26.33 -16.28
CA SER A 315 17.54 -25.47 -16.84
C SER A 315 17.74 -24.26 -15.95
N ALA A 316 19.00 -23.97 -15.64
CA ALA A 316 19.39 -22.82 -14.83
C ALA A 316 20.18 -21.79 -15.66
N ALA A 317 20.02 -20.52 -15.32
CA ALA A 317 20.73 -19.39 -15.88
C ALA A 317 21.22 -18.50 -14.73
N GLY A 318 22.47 -18.71 -14.30
CA GLY A 318 23.13 -17.96 -13.22
C GLY A 318 22.56 -18.10 -11.82
N HIS A 319 21.43 -18.79 -11.64
CA HIS A 319 20.74 -18.95 -10.37
C HIS A 319 21.38 -20.03 -9.49
N PRO A 320 21.27 -19.94 -8.14
CA PRO A 320 21.75 -20.97 -7.23
C PRO A 320 21.15 -22.35 -7.57
N PRO A 321 21.96 -23.44 -7.55
CA PRO A 321 21.47 -24.77 -7.87
C PRO A 321 20.46 -25.24 -6.81
N PRO A 322 19.35 -25.89 -7.21
CA PRO A 322 18.37 -26.42 -6.27
C PRO A 322 18.93 -27.56 -5.43
N VAL A 323 18.31 -27.78 -4.27
CA VAL A 323 18.62 -28.90 -3.38
C VAL A 323 17.66 -30.06 -3.68
N LEU A 324 18.20 -31.21 -4.09
CA LEU A 324 17.49 -32.48 -4.07
C LEU A 324 17.62 -33.10 -2.68
N VAL A 325 16.48 -33.42 -2.08
CA VAL A 325 16.35 -34.13 -0.81
C VAL A 325 15.67 -35.46 -1.09
N THR A 326 16.40 -36.55 -0.95
CA THR A 326 15.84 -37.88 -1.12
C THR A 326 14.98 -38.28 0.08
N ALA A 327 14.07 -39.23 -0.10
CA ALA A 327 13.18 -39.72 0.96
C ALA A 327 13.93 -40.31 2.18
N ASP A 328 15.18 -40.78 1.99
CA ASP A 328 16.08 -41.23 3.06
C ASP A 328 16.80 -40.09 3.80
N GLY A 329 16.54 -38.84 3.42
CA GLY A 329 17.04 -37.63 4.08
C GLY A 329 18.38 -37.12 3.55
N ARG A 330 18.91 -37.63 2.43
CA ARG A 330 20.15 -37.06 1.86
C ARG A 330 19.83 -35.81 1.05
N ALA A 331 20.45 -34.68 1.42
CA ALA A 331 20.37 -33.43 0.67
C ALA A 331 21.62 -33.21 -0.20
N SER A 332 21.45 -32.80 -1.46
CA SER A 332 22.55 -32.47 -2.37
C SER A 332 22.13 -31.44 -3.41
N LEU A 333 23.07 -30.63 -3.89
CA LEU A 333 22.83 -29.68 -4.97
C LEU A 333 22.77 -30.41 -6.32
N VAL A 334 21.80 -30.03 -7.17
CA VAL A 334 21.60 -30.64 -8.49
C VAL A 334 21.41 -29.57 -9.56
N GLY A 335 21.62 -29.95 -10.83
CA GLY A 335 21.51 -29.06 -11.98
C GLY A 335 22.83 -28.40 -12.37
N THR A 336 22.93 -28.06 -13.65
CA THR A 336 24.09 -27.44 -14.27
C THR A 336 23.90 -25.92 -14.28
N SER A 337 24.83 -25.18 -13.68
CA SER A 337 24.81 -23.72 -13.70
C SER A 337 24.93 -23.17 -15.13
N GLY A 338 24.09 -22.19 -15.47
CA GLY A 338 24.16 -21.45 -16.73
C GLY A 338 24.68 -20.02 -16.57
N SER A 339 24.74 -19.28 -17.68
CA SER A 339 25.09 -17.86 -17.71
C SER A 339 23.99 -16.96 -17.14
N LEU A 340 24.35 -15.78 -16.64
CA LEU A 340 23.41 -14.71 -16.29
C LEU A 340 22.65 -14.23 -17.53
N LEU A 341 21.35 -13.95 -17.38
CA LEU A 341 20.49 -13.41 -18.45
C LEU A 341 20.61 -11.88 -18.48
N GLY A 342 20.59 -11.29 -19.68
CA GLY A 342 20.68 -9.85 -19.90
C GLY A 342 22.11 -9.28 -19.92
N VAL A 343 23.13 -10.13 -19.72
CA VAL A 343 24.55 -9.71 -19.72
C VAL A 343 25.26 -10.09 -21.03
N PHE A 344 24.99 -11.28 -21.54
CA PHE A 344 25.66 -11.85 -22.71
C PHE A 344 24.67 -12.05 -23.84
N GLU A 345 25.06 -11.77 -25.08
CA GLU A 345 24.23 -12.08 -26.26
C GLU A 345 24.03 -13.60 -26.38
N ASP A 346 25.11 -14.37 -26.23
CA ASP A 346 25.10 -15.84 -26.25
C ASP A 346 25.19 -16.42 -24.83
N VAL A 347 24.05 -16.79 -24.25
CA VAL A 347 23.99 -17.43 -22.93
C VAL A 347 24.15 -18.95 -23.01
N GLN A 348 24.98 -19.50 -22.11
CA GLN A 348 25.14 -20.94 -21.95
C GLN A 348 24.09 -21.45 -20.96
N VAL A 349 23.19 -22.29 -21.43
CA VAL A 349 22.16 -22.93 -20.61
C VAL A 349 22.02 -24.40 -21.02
N ALA A 350 22.06 -25.29 -20.04
CA ALA A 350 21.94 -26.74 -20.21
C ALA A 350 20.57 -27.23 -19.73
N GLY A 351 20.11 -28.35 -20.27
CA GLY A 351 18.93 -29.07 -19.77
C GLY A 351 19.39 -30.30 -19.01
N ASP A 352 19.01 -30.40 -17.74
CA ASP A 352 19.29 -31.53 -16.87
C ASP A 352 17.99 -32.32 -16.64
N GLU A 353 18.10 -33.66 -16.63
CA GLU A 353 16.99 -34.54 -16.29
C GLU A 353 17.20 -35.09 -14.88
N ILE A 354 16.21 -34.90 -14.01
CA ILE A 354 16.22 -35.33 -12.61
C ILE A 354 14.97 -36.18 -12.40
N VAL A 355 15.16 -37.38 -11.86
CA VAL A 355 14.05 -38.27 -11.46
C VAL A 355 13.84 -38.12 -9.96
N LEU A 356 12.61 -37.81 -9.56
CA LEU A 356 12.20 -37.78 -8.15
C LEU A 356 11.40 -39.04 -7.85
N GLU A 357 11.90 -39.87 -6.95
CA GLU A 357 11.14 -41.02 -6.42
C GLU A 357 10.06 -40.53 -5.44
N PRO A 358 9.01 -41.33 -5.15
CA PRO A 358 7.99 -40.94 -4.18
C PRO A 358 8.60 -40.58 -2.82
N GLY A 359 8.29 -39.37 -2.34
CA GLY A 359 8.85 -38.80 -1.11
C GLY A 359 10.05 -37.88 -1.34
N ASP A 360 10.72 -37.94 -2.49
CA ASP A 360 11.79 -37.02 -2.84
C ASP A 360 11.25 -35.60 -3.03
N THR A 361 12.08 -34.63 -2.67
CA THR A 361 11.75 -33.20 -2.63
C THR A 361 12.85 -32.41 -3.33
N LEU A 362 12.47 -31.54 -4.26
CA LEU A 362 13.36 -30.59 -4.92
C LEU A 362 13.04 -29.18 -4.42
N VAL A 363 14.06 -28.50 -3.89
CA VAL A 363 13.95 -27.18 -3.25
C VAL A 363 14.70 -26.15 -4.09
N PHE A 364 13.97 -25.17 -4.56
CA PHE A 364 14.45 -23.99 -5.27
C PHE A 364 14.48 -22.80 -4.30
N TYR A 365 15.50 -21.96 -4.40
CA TYR A 365 15.68 -20.83 -3.49
C TYR A 365 16.45 -19.69 -4.16
N THR A 366 16.17 -18.46 -3.74
CA THR A 366 16.98 -17.29 -4.10
C THR A 366 18.12 -17.08 -3.11
N ASP A 367 19.10 -16.27 -3.50
CA ASP A 367 20.28 -15.97 -2.69
C ASP A 367 19.94 -15.27 -1.36
N GLY A 368 18.80 -14.60 -1.24
CA GLY A 368 18.33 -14.07 0.05
C GLY A 368 18.13 -15.10 1.16
N VAL A 369 18.06 -16.40 0.82
CA VAL A 369 18.14 -17.50 1.79
C VAL A 369 19.57 -17.68 2.32
N THR A 370 20.54 -17.82 1.43
CA THR A 370 21.93 -18.17 1.77
C THR A 370 22.76 -16.96 2.21
N GLU A 371 22.46 -15.78 1.68
CA GLU A 371 23.11 -14.51 1.99
C GLU A 371 22.53 -13.82 3.24
N ARG A 372 21.56 -14.44 3.91
CA ARG A 372 21.03 -13.93 5.18
C ARG A 372 22.16 -13.79 6.22
N ARG A 373 22.35 -12.57 6.75
CA ARG A 373 23.44 -12.23 7.67
C ARG A 373 23.02 -12.05 9.12
N SER A 374 23.92 -12.45 10.03
CA SER A 374 23.85 -12.27 11.48
C SER A 374 25.24 -11.86 11.99
N GLY A 375 25.50 -10.54 12.02
CA GLY A 375 26.86 -10.01 12.13
C GLY A 375 27.71 -10.42 10.93
N ASP A 376 28.89 -10.99 11.18
CA ASP A 376 29.81 -11.47 10.13
C ASP A 376 29.45 -12.87 9.59
N ARG A 377 28.45 -13.54 10.17
CA ARG A 377 28.02 -14.89 9.73
C ARG A 377 26.94 -14.79 8.67
N MET A 378 27.02 -15.65 7.67
CA MET A 378 25.97 -15.89 6.68
C MET A 378 25.29 -17.23 6.98
N PHE A 379 24.02 -17.37 6.60
CA PHE A 379 23.30 -18.64 6.70
C PHE A 379 24.03 -19.70 5.86
N ALA A 380 24.45 -19.32 4.66
CA ALA A 380 25.26 -20.14 3.74
C ALA A 380 24.57 -21.43 3.27
N GLU A 381 25.14 -22.04 2.24
CA GLU A 381 24.60 -23.25 1.60
C GLU A 381 24.66 -24.46 2.53
N GLU A 382 25.66 -24.57 3.40
CA GLU A 382 25.82 -25.71 4.30
C GLU A 382 24.69 -25.79 5.35
N SER A 383 24.26 -24.64 5.87
CA SER A 383 23.13 -24.59 6.80
C SER A 383 21.82 -24.92 6.10
N LEU A 384 21.66 -24.50 4.84
CA LEU A 384 20.51 -24.85 4.02
C LEU A 384 20.45 -26.37 3.80
N LEU A 385 21.55 -27.01 3.42
CA LEU A 385 21.61 -28.47 3.22
C LEU A 385 21.31 -29.25 4.50
N ALA A 386 21.84 -28.80 5.64
CA ALA A 386 21.56 -29.40 6.95
C ALA A 386 20.08 -29.26 7.33
N LEU A 387 19.48 -28.09 7.06
CA LEU A 387 18.05 -27.86 7.29
C LEU A 387 17.17 -28.72 6.38
N CYS A 388 17.51 -28.79 5.09
CA CYS A 388 16.83 -29.62 4.12
C CYS A 388 16.86 -31.11 4.52
N THR A 389 17.99 -31.59 5.04
CA THR A 389 18.14 -32.93 5.59
C THR A 389 17.19 -33.16 6.78
N ALA A 390 17.09 -32.20 7.69
CA ALA A 390 16.23 -32.29 8.87
C ALA A 390 14.73 -32.21 8.54
N ALA A 391 14.36 -31.49 7.48
CA ALA A 391 12.98 -31.32 7.04
C ALA A 391 12.46 -32.47 6.15
N ALA A 392 13.30 -33.44 5.79
CA ALA A 392 12.96 -34.58 4.94
C ALA A 392 11.69 -35.31 5.41
N GLY A 393 10.83 -35.68 4.46
CA GLY A 393 9.54 -36.33 4.73
C GLY A 393 8.39 -35.39 5.09
N SER A 394 8.64 -34.10 5.33
CA SER A 394 7.60 -33.08 5.49
C SER A 394 6.80 -32.85 4.20
N SER A 395 5.57 -32.34 4.32
CA SER A 395 4.85 -31.83 3.15
C SER A 395 5.58 -30.64 2.52
N ALA A 396 5.38 -30.40 1.22
CA ALA A 396 6.05 -29.30 0.52
C ALA A 396 5.82 -27.93 1.19
N ASP A 397 4.59 -27.67 1.67
CA ASP A 397 4.25 -26.43 2.37
C ASP A 397 4.97 -26.29 3.72
N SER A 398 4.98 -27.37 4.53
CA SER A 398 5.68 -27.38 5.81
C SER A 398 7.19 -27.22 5.62
N PHE A 399 7.74 -27.84 4.57
CA PHE A 399 9.15 -27.74 4.20
C PHE A 399 9.53 -26.29 3.88
N ALA A 400 8.76 -25.62 3.01
CA ALA A 400 8.99 -24.23 2.66
C ALA A 400 8.89 -23.30 3.90
N GLY A 401 7.91 -23.54 4.78
CA GLY A 401 7.74 -22.81 6.02
C GLY A 401 8.90 -22.99 7.02
N GLN A 402 9.46 -24.19 7.12
CA GLN A 402 10.62 -24.46 7.98
C GLN A 402 11.87 -23.71 7.50
N ILE A 403 12.09 -23.63 6.17
CA ILE A 403 13.18 -22.84 5.59
C ILE A 403 13.00 -21.37 5.91
N GLU A 404 11.85 -20.80 5.59
CA GLU A 404 11.55 -19.39 5.85
C GLU A 404 11.74 -19.04 7.32
N GLN A 405 11.17 -19.84 8.23
CA GLN A 405 11.26 -19.58 9.66
C GLN A 405 12.71 -19.64 10.15
N SER A 406 13.50 -20.60 9.70
CA SER A 406 14.91 -20.73 10.08
C SER A 406 15.76 -19.55 9.58
N VAL A 407 15.49 -19.06 8.37
CA VAL A 407 16.20 -17.88 7.82
C VAL A 407 15.80 -16.60 8.57
N ARG A 408 14.52 -16.47 8.94
CA ARG A 408 14.05 -15.35 9.77
C ARG A 408 14.70 -15.37 11.16
N ASP A 409 14.73 -16.53 11.81
CA ASP A 409 15.27 -16.70 13.17
C ASP A 409 16.80 -16.58 13.23
N PHE A 410 17.50 -16.66 12.10
CA PHE A 410 18.95 -16.51 12.04
C PHE A 410 19.45 -15.12 12.48
N SER A 411 18.64 -14.07 12.30
CA SER A 411 19.00 -12.70 12.68
C SER A 411 17.78 -11.85 13.04
N ALA A 412 17.92 -11.02 14.06
CA ALA A 412 16.89 -10.06 14.46
C ALA A 412 16.89 -8.78 13.60
N GLU A 413 17.92 -8.58 12.76
CA GLU A 413 17.99 -7.43 11.85
C GLU A 413 17.06 -7.60 10.65
N GLN A 414 16.54 -6.50 10.09
CA GLN A 414 15.69 -6.57 8.91
C GLN A 414 16.46 -7.16 7.71
N SER A 415 15.77 -7.95 6.87
CA SER A 415 16.39 -8.51 5.67
C SER A 415 16.76 -7.39 4.69
N ARG A 416 17.91 -7.55 4.03
CA ARG A 416 18.37 -6.63 2.98
C ARG A 416 17.93 -7.08 1.60
N ASP A 417 17.74 -8.38 1.40
CA ASP A 417 17.33 -8.98 0.14
C ASP A 417 16.06 -9.79 0.30
N ASP A 418 15.32 -9.88 -0.80
CA ASP A 418 14.10 -10.65 -0.88
C ASP A 418 14.41 -12.14 -0.68
N LEU A 419 13.44 -12.89 -0.17
CA LEU A 419 13.55 -14.33 -0.03
C LEU A 419 12.42 -14.97 -0.82
N ALA A 420 12.78 -15.90 -1.70
CA ALA A 420 11.85 -16.81 -2.33
C ALA A 420 12.33 -18.26 -2.13
N VAL A 421 11.42 -19.12 -1.71
CA VAL A 421 11.63 -20.57 -1.62
C VAL A 421 10.45 -21.23 -2.31
N LEU A 422 10.74 -22.19 -3.18
CA LEU A 422 9.75 -23.02 -3.86
C LEU A 422 10.14 -24.49 -3.75
N VAL A 423 9.19 -25.33 -3.36
CA VAL A 423 9.37 -26.74 -3.05
C VAL A 423 8.46 -27.55 -3.95
N VAL A 424 9.03 -28.55 -4.61
CA VAL A 424 8.32 -29.55 -5.41
C VAL A 424 8.58 -30.91 -4.78
N ARG A 425 7.54 -31.65 -4.43
CA ARG A 425 7.67 -32.98 -3.84
C ARG A 425 6.85 -33.99 -4.62
N ALA A 426 7.45 -35.15 -4.87
CA ALA A 426 6.75 -36.30 -5.43
C ALA A 426 5.85 -36.93 -4.34
N SER A 427 4.53 -36.73 -4.44
CA SER A 427 3.60 -37.41 -3.55
C SER A 427 3.29 -38.79 -4.13
N GLY A 428 3.47 -39.84 -3.32
CA GLY A 428 3.28 -41.23 -3.73
C GLY A 428 1.83 -41.64 -3.99
#